data_AF-A0A7X9ATS1-F1
#
_entry.id   AF-A0A7X9ATS1-F1
#
_cell.length_a   1.000
_cell.length_b   1.000
_cell.length_c   1.000
_cell.angle_alpha   90.00
_cell.angle_beta   90.00
_cell.angle_gamma   90.00
#
_symmetry.space_group_name_H-M   'P 1'
#
loop_
_entity.id
_entity.type
_entity.pdbx_description
1 polymer ?
#
loop_
_entity_poly.entity_id
_entity_poly.type
_entity_poly.pdbx_seq_one_letter_code
_entity_poly.pdbx_strand_id
1 'polypeptide(L)'
;MTWHNLRLGGLASRLAAFCLILAGLTMAGQAEFNGVQLQDGDIFLTQGPSILSEIYARYGNPPGNYSHAGVFFYDSQRRPKIMHVQTSPRISDLRSFLQNYRQSAVLRKKLDEAQHRRLGETLRAWSLDTAILNAAFDYKMEDVPGRRDQFYCIGFLNEIWRSCDLQPPFALGEKNEPSIIKSFVKQEFGIDLDNVITSSSILQNPEFSLLTEWHDPSWSSHDQFLPEQVLAAIVSYVEEGYSGRGMGPLQGWIMRTALRWKGYGKDAAYVLHMMNQASAFHKKVFER
;
A
#
# COMPACT_ATOMS: atom_id res chain seq x y z
N MET A 1 -39.70 17.22 20.94
CA MET A 1 -38.68 16.94 19.91
C MET A 1 -37.45 16.38 20.59
N THR A 2 -37.25 15.08 20.46
CA THR A 2 -36.37 14.23 21.30
C THR A 2 -34.96 14.10 20.72
N TRP A 3 -33.96 14.53 21.50
CA TRP A 3 -32.53 14.55 21.18
C TRP A 3 -31.77 13.33 21.76
N HIS A 4 -32.22 12.10 21.49
CA HIS A 4 -31.59 10.91 22.11
C HIS A 4 -31.25 9.71 21.22
N ASN A 5 -31.36 9.78 19.89
CA ASN A 5 -31.18 8.58 19.05
C ASN A 5 -29.86 8.46 18.24
N LEU A 6 -28.85 9.32 18.44
CA LEU A 6 -27.64 9.31 17.60
C LEU A 6 -26.40 8.61 18.19
N ARG A 7 -26.45 8.03 19.39
CA ARG A 7 -25.28 7.38 20.01
C ARG A 7 -25.23 5.85 19.99
N LEU A 8 -26.33 5.18 19.61
CA LEU A 8 -26.40 3.70 19.62
C LEU A 8 -25.90 3.05 18.33
N GLY A 9 -25.95 3.75 17.19
CA GLY A 9 -25.50 3.21 15.89
C GLY A 9 -23.99 2.98 15.77
N GLY A 10 -23.18 3.85 16.40
CA GLY A 10 -21.71 3.74 16.35
C GLY A 10 -21.14 2.61 17.20
N LEU A 11 -21.82 2.23 18.30
CA LEU A 11 -21.39 1.14 19.16
C LEU A 11 -21.76 -0.22 18.57
N ALA A 12 -22.96 -0.35 17.98
CA ALA A 12 -23.40 -1.56 17.30
C ALA A 12 -22.58 -1.85 16.03
N SER A 13 -22.21 -0.81 15.25
CA SER A 13 -21.36 -0.97 14.07
C SER A 13 -19.92 -1.33 14.43
N ARG A 14 -19.38 -0.75 15.53
CA ARG A 14 -18.08 -1.17 16.08
C ARG A 14 -18.11 -2.59 16.65
N LEU A 15 -19.23 -3.03 17.22
CA LEU A 15 -19.44 -4.42 17.67
C LEU A 15 -19.62 -5.41 16.51
N ALA A 16 -20.25 -5.03 15.40
CA ALA A 16 -20.32 -5.86 14.20
C ALA A 16 -18.95 -6.01 13.52
N ALA A 17 -18.16 -4.93 13.46
CA ALA A 17 -16.75 -4.99 13.09
C ALA A 17 -15.93 -5.81 14.11
N PHE A 18 -16.29 -5.77 15.40
CA PHE A 18 -15.68 -6.58 16.45
C PHE A 18 -15.99 -8.08 16.29
N CYS A 19 -17.20 -8.45 15.86
CA CYS A 19 -17.61 -9.84 15.65
C CYS A 19 -17.03 -10.44 14.36
N LEU A 20 -16.79 -9.65 13.31
CA LEU A 20 -16.07 -10.10 12.10
C LEU A 20 -14.55 -10.18 12.30
N ILE A 21 -14.00 -9.48 13.30
CA ILE A 21 -12.56 -9.52 13.66
C ILE A 21 -12.29 -10.52 14.81
N LEU A 22 -13.33 -11.04 15.47
CA LEU A 22 -13.24 -12.08 16.52
C LEU A 22 -13.05 -13.51 15.97
N ALA A 23 -12.78 -13.70 14.68
CA ALA A 23 -12.32 -14.97 14.11
C ALA A 23 -10.81 -15.18 14.29
N GLY A 24 -10.25 -14.72 15.42
CA GLY A 24 -8.89 -15.08 15.84
C GLY A 24 -8.91 -16.46 16.49
N LEU A 25 -8.68 -17.50 15.68
CA LEU A 25 -8.73 -18.94 16.00
C LEU A 25 -10.13 -19.55 15.82
N THR A 26 -10.41 -20.02 14.61
CA THR A 26 -11.35 -21.15 14.44
C THR A 26 -10.83 -22.34 15.26
N MET A 27 -11.69 -23.30 15.61
CA MET A 27 -11.31 -24.49 16.41
C MET A 27 -10.16 -25.34 15.81
N ALA A 28 -9.66 -24.99 14.62
CA ALA A 28 -8.52 -25.59 13.93
C ALA A 28 -7.22 -24.75 13.96
N GLY A 29 -7.17 -23.61 14.67
CA GLY A 29 -5.95 -22.81 14.79
C GLY A 29 -5.54 -22.05 13.52
N GLN A 30 -6.44 -21.95 12.53
CA GLN A 30 -6.21 -21.25 11.26
C GLN A 30 -6.79 -19.84 11.32
N ALA A 31 -6.03 -18.88 10.79
CA ALA A 31 -6.45 -17.50 10.61
C ALA A 31 -7.42 -17.38 9.44
N GLU A 32 -8.42 -16.53 9.60
CA GLU A 32 -9.43 -16.24 8.60
C GLU A 32 -9.49 -14.74 8.33
N PHE A 33 -9.76 -14.36 7.09
CA PHE A 33 -10.02 -12.98 6.70
C PHE A 33 -11.21 -12.92 5.74
N ASN A 34 -12.27 -12.22 6.15
CA ASN A 34 -13.49 -12.03 5.36
C ASN A 34 -14.04 -13.35 4.74
N GLY A 35 -14.18 -14.40 5.56
CA GLY A 35 -14.67 -15.71 5.13
C GLY A 35 -13.62 -16.65 4.52
N VAL A 36 -12.38 -16.17 4.31
CA VAL A 36 -11.32 -16.94 3.64
C VAL A 36 -10.30 -17.43 4.66
N GLN A 37 -10.06 -18.73 4.71
CA GLN A 37 -8.95 -19.30 5.47
C GLN A 37 -7.62 -18.96 4.80
N LEU A 38 -6.74 -18.31 5.57
CA LEU A 38 -5.45 -17.83 5.10
C LEU A 38 -4.38 -18.92 5.16
N GLN A 39 -3.50 -18.90 4.16
CA GLN A 39 -2.41 -19.86 3.95
C GLN A 39 -1.10 -19.15 3.65
N ASP A 40 0.01 -19.79 4.03
CA ASP A 40 1.36 -19.30 3.70
C ASP A 40 1.47 -18.96 2.21
N GLY A 41 1.85 -17.73 1.91
CA GLY A 41 1.99 -17.23 0.54
C GLY A 41 0.79 -16.42 0.01
N ASP A 42 -0.31 -16.32 0.76
CA ASP A 42 -1.40 -15.41 0.39
C ASP A 42 -0.89 -13.97 0.33
N ILE A 43 -1.15 -13.30 -0.79
CA ILE A 43 -0.74 -11.92 -1.00
C ILE A 43 -1.89 -11.00 -0.60
N PHE A 44 -1.60 -10.08 0.29
CA PHE A 44 -2.46 -8.94 0.59
C PHE A 44 -2.07 -7.77 -0.29
N LEU A 45 -3.01 -7.29 -1.09
CA LEU A 45 -2.93 -5.97 -1.71
C LEU A 45 -3.68 -4.98 -0.85
N THR A 46 -3.10 -3.81 -0.62
CA THR A 46 -3.74 -2.81 0.24
C THR A 46 -3.67 -1.41 -0.37
N GLN A 47 -4.64 -0.60 0.01
CA GLN A 47 -4.65 0.83 -0.30
C GLN A 47 -4.32 1.64 0.94
N GLY A 48 -3.14 2.28 0.89
CA GLY A 48 -2.72 3.22 1.93
C GLY A 48 -3.51 4.54 1.85
N PRO A 49 -3.57 5.30 2.94
CA PRO A 49 -4.36 6.53 3.00
C PRO A 49 -3.62 7.79 2.56
N SER A 50 -2.41 7.64 2.00
CA SER A 50 -1.57 8.76 1.61
C SER A 50 -1.86 9.21 0.17
N ILE A 51 -1.59 10.48 -0.16
CA ILE A 51 -1.66 10.95 -1.57
C ILE A 51 -0.71 10.14 -2.45
N LEU A 52 0.47 9.78 -1.94
CA LEU A 52 1.42 8.97 -2.69
C LEU A 52 0.85 7.58 -2.99
N SER A 53 0.09 7.00 -2.06
CA SER A 53 -0.68 5.78 -2.28
C SER A 53 -1.72 5.95 -3.39
N GLU A 54 -2.45 7.06 -3.43
CA GLU A 54 -3.36 7.35 -4.56
C GLU A 54 -2.61 7.49 -5.89
N ILE A 55 -1.44 8.12 -5.88
CA ILE A 55 -0.61 8.29 -7.08
C ILE A 55 -0.15 6.93 -7.61
N TYR A 56 0.39 6.05 -6.75
CA TYR A 56 0.82 4.72 -7.17
C TYR A 56 -0.33 3.87 -7.71
N ALA A 57 -1.49 3.92 -7.05
CA ALA A 57 -2.66 3.17 -7.48
C ALA A 57 -3.16 3.69 -8.85
N ARG A 58 -3.39 4.99 -9.00
CA ARG A 58 -4.04 5.56 -10.19
C ARG A 58 -3.11 5.74 -11.39
N TYR A 59 -1.84 6.06 -11.15
CA TYR A 59 -0.87 6.37 -12.22
C TYR A 59 0.23 5.31 -12.36
N GLY A 60 0.15 4.24 -11.57
CA GLY A 60 0.99 3.05 -11.72
C GLY A 60 0.80 2.35 -13.06
N ASN A 61 1.66 1.37 -13.32
CA ASN A 61 1.56 0.54 -14.50
C ASN A 61 1.49 -0.97 -14.15
N PRO A 62 0.30 -1.60 -14.23
CA PRO A 62 -0.99 -1.02 -14.61
C PRO A 62 -1.59 -0.13 -13.50
N PRO A 63 -2.54 0.75 -13.86
CA PRO A 63 -3.35 1.45 -12.87
C PRO A 63 -4.30 0.48 -12.16
N GLY A 64 -4.68 0.80 -10.93
CA GLY A 64 -5.61 0.00 -10.13
C GLY A 64 -5.96 0.66 -8.80
N ASN A 65 -6.38 -0.17 -7.84
CA ASN A 65 -6.91 0.29 -6.54
C ASN A 65 -5.92 0.11 -5.38
N TYR A 66 -4.73 -0.45 -5.64
CA TYR A 66 -3.81 -0.90 -4.61
C TYR A 66 -2.46 -0.23 -4.79
N SER A 67 -1.86 0.17 -3.68
CA SER A 67 -0.58 0.90 -3.65
C SER A 67 0.49 0.24 -2.80
N HIS A 68 0.12 -0.81 -2.09
CA HIS A 68 1.03 -1.56 -1.23
C HIS A 68 0.68 -3.05 -1.26
N ALA A 69 1.65 -3.88 -0.89
CA ALA A 69 1.47 -5.32 -0.80
C ALA A 69 2.24 -5.93 0.38
N GLY A 70 1.71 -7.04 0.88
CA GLY A 70 2.36 -7.89 1.87
C GLY A 70 2.04 -9.35 1.61
N VAL A 71 2.79 -10.26 2.24
CA VAL A 71 2.57 -11.70 2.15
C VAL A 71 2.27 -12.27 3.53
N PHE A 72 1.23 -13.09 3.60
CA PHE A 72 0.83 -13.78 4.80
C PHE A 72 1.66 -15.04 5.03
N PHE A 73 1.97 -15.30 6.31
CA PHE A 73 2.54 -16.55 6.75
C PHE A 73 2.23 -16.83 8.23
N TYR A 74 2.35 -18.10 8.61
CA TYR A 74 2.44 -18.51 10.01
C TYR A 74 3.90 -18.56 10.45
N ASP A 75 4.20 -17.88 11.56
CA ASP A 75 5.54 -17.92 12.16
C ASP A 75 5.86 -19.30 12.80
N SER A 76 7.06 -19.45 13.38
CA SER A 76 7.48 -20.70 14.03
C SER A 76 6.59 -21.12 15.22
N GLN A 77 5.79 -20.19 15.76
CA GLN A 77 4.82 -20.43 16.84
C GLN A 77 3.39 -20.57 16.31
N ARG A 78 3.21 -20.74 14.99
CA ARG A 78 1.91 -20.82 14.31
C ARG A 78 1.05 -19.56 14.48
N ARG A 79 1.65 -18.40 14.70
CA ARG A 79 0.92 -17.12 14.78
C ARG A 79 0.81 -16.49 13.40
N PRO A 80 -0.34 -15.94 13.02
CA PRO A 80 -0.54 -15.29 11.72
C PRO A 80 0.21 -13.96 11.65
N LYS A 81 1.02 -13.79 10.61
CA LYS A 81 1.85 -12.61 10.36
C LYS A 81 1.71 -12.16 8.92
N ILE A 82 1.97 -10.87 8.70
CA ILE A 82 2.17 -10.29 7.36
C ILE A 82 3.60 -9.78 7.28
N MET A 83 4.34 -10.23 6.27
CA MET A 83 5.64 -9.69 5.92
C MET A 83 5.48 -8.66 4.80
N HIS A 84 6.05 -7.47 4.96
CA HIS A 84 5.92 -6.37 4.00
C HIS A 84 7.03 -5.33 4.17
N VAL A 85 7.13 -4.37 3.24
CA VAL A 85 8.09 -3.25 3.32
C VAL A 85 7.34 -1.92 3.34
N GLN A 86 7.60 -1.07 4.33
CA GLN A 86 7.10 0.32 4.34
C GLN A 86 8.24 1.33 4.23
N THR A 87 9.16 1.29 5.19
CA THR A 87 10.45 2.04 5.16
C THR A 87 11.65 1.11 5.36
N SER A 88 11.36 -0.14 5.71
CA SER A 88 12.25 -1.29 5.84
C SER A 88 11.35 -2.53 5.80
N PRO A 89 11.89 -3.74 5.56
CA PRO A 89 11.14 -4.97 5.79
C PRO A 89 10.67 -5.07 7.23
N ARG A 90 9.42 -5.51 7.41
CA ARG A 90 8.75 -5.62 8.70
C ARG A 90 7.82 -6.82 8.71
N ILE A 91 7.59 -7.31 9.93
CA ILE A 91 6.63 -8.37 10.23
C ILE A 91 5.58 -7.75 11.14
N SER A 92 4.34 -7.75 10.67
CA SER A 92 3.20 -7.22 11.39
C SER A 92 2.27 -8.35 11.81
N ASP A 93 1.60 -8.20 12.95
CA ASP A 93 0.43 -9.01 13.25
C ASP A 93 -0.66 -8.71 12.21
N LEU A 94 -1.41 -9.74 11.79
CA LEU A 94 -2.45 -9.61 10.76
C LEU A 94 -3.43 -8.46 11.06
N ARG A 95 -3.92 -8.39 12.30
CA ARG A 95 -4.84 -7.32 12.73
C ARG A 95 -4.21 -5.94 12.65
N SER A 96 -2.99 -5.79 13.16
CA SER A 96 -2.28 -4.51 13.17
C SER A 96 -1.93 -4.05 11.75
N PHE A 97 -1.63 -4.99 10.84
CA PHE A 97 -1.42 -4.68 9.44
C PHE A 97 -2.69 -4.08 8.82
N LEU A 98 -3.83 -4.74 8.95
CA LEU A 98 -5.10 -4.35 8.32
C LEU A 98 -5.65 -3.01 8.82
N GLN A 99 -5.40 -2.64 10.08
CA GLN A 99 -5.88 -1.38 10.68
C GLN A 99 -5.32 -0.11 10.00
N ASN A 100 -4.26 -0.22 9.21
CA ASN A 100 -3.61 0.93 8.57
C ASN A 100 -4.07 1.18 7.13
N TYR A 101 -4.98 0.35 6.60
CA TYR A 101 -5.38 0.39 5.19
C TYR A 101 -6.89 0.50 5.05
N ARG A 102 -7.33 1.35 4.10
CA ARG A 102 -8.76 1.58 3.85
C ARG A 102 -9.43 0.46 3.05
N GLN A 103 -8.61 -0.28 2.29
CA GLN A 103 -9.04 -1.38 1.43
C GLN A 103 -7.95 -2.45 1.42
N SER A 104 -8.37 -3.71 1.39
CA SER A 104 -7.50 -4.87 1.29
C SER A 104 -8.12 -5.93 0.38
N ALA A 105 -7.28 -6.59 -0.41
CA ALA A 105 -7.64 -7.77 -1.18
C ALA A 105 -6.67 -8.91 -0.89
N VAL A 106 -7.16 -10.14 -0.91
CA VAL A 106 -6.34 -11.34 -0.75
C VAL A 106 -6.32 -12.12 -2.05
N LEU A 107 -5.11 -12.40 -2.53
CA LEU A 107 -4.88 -13.22 -3.72
C LEU A 107 -4.05 -14.44 -3.36
N ARG A 108 -4.31 -15.54 -4.07
CA ARG A 108 -3.58 -16.79 -3.92
C ARG A 108 -3.15 -17.34 -5.26
N LYS A 109 -1.90 -17.76 -5.35
CA LYS A 109 -1.40 -18.55 -6.47
C LYS A 109 -1.80 -20.01 -6.29
N LYS A 110 -2.18 -20.69 -7.37
CA LYS A 110 -2.29 -22.14 -7.35
C LYS A 110 -0.90 -22.76 -7.32
N LEU A 111 -0.51 -23.33 -6.17
CA LEU A 111 0.76 -24.02 -5.98
C LEU A 111 0.52 -25.49 -5.61
N ASP A 112 1.48 -26.35 -5.92
CA ASP A 112 1.51 -27.70 -5.35
C ASP A 112 1.94 -27.69 -3.87
N GLU A 113 1.79 -28.82 -3.19
CA GLU A 113 2.10 -28.92 -1.75
C GLU A 113 3.57 -28.62 -1.43
N ALA A 114 4.50 -29.05 -2.30
CA ALA A 114 5.93 -28.84 -2.11
C ALA A 114 6.29 -27.36 -2.27
N GLN A 115 5.70 -26.69 -3.26
CA GLN A 115 5.83 -25.26 -3.48
C GLN A 115 5.27 -24.44 -2.30
N HIS A 116 4.07 -24.77 -1.82
CA HIS A 116 3.49 -24.13 -0.64
C HIS A 116 4.38 -24.29 0.60
N ARG A 117 4.91 -25.49 0.82
CA ARG A 117 5.81 -25.76 1.96
C ARG A 117 7.09 -24.93 1.88
N ARG A 118 7.76 -24.91 0.71
CA ARG A 118 8.98 -24.12 0.48
C ARG A 118 8.73 -22.62 0.69
N LEU A 119 7.60 -22.11 0.20
CA LEU A 119 7.23 -20.70 0.39
C LEU A 119 7.05 -20.35 1.87
N GLY A 120 6.31 -21.17 2.61
CA GLY A 120 6.16 -20.99 4.05
C GLY A 120 7.47 -21.09 4.83
N GLU A 121 8.34 -22.05 4.48
CA GLU A 121 9.66 -22.20 5.08
C GLU A 121 10.56 -21.00 4.81
N THR A 122 10.55 -20.48 3.58
CA THR A 122 11.31 -19.28 3.20
C THR A 122 10.82 -18.05 3.95
N LEU A 123 9.51 -17.85 4.04
CA LEU A 123 8.91 -16.76 4.81
C LEU A 123 9.32 -16.82 6.29
N ARG A 124 9.28 -18.02 6.89
CA ARG A 124 9.77 -18.21 8.27
C ARG A 124 11.25 -17.94 8.41
N ALA A 125 12.09 -18.40 7.49
CA ALA A 125 13.52 -18.14 7.52
C ALA A 125 13.84 -16.64 7.40
N TRP A 126 13.22 -15.95 6.44
CA TRP A 126 13.37 -14.51 6.24
C TRP A 126 12.86 -13.70 7.43
N SER A 127 11.84 -14.23 8.13
CA SER A 127 11.32 -13.58 9.34
C SER A 127 12.31 -13.54 10.52
N LEU A 128 13.40 -14.31 10.42
CA LEU A 128 14.47 -14.40 11.42
C LEU A 128 15.81 -13.88 10.88
N ASP A 129 15.89 -13.56 9.59
CA ASP A 129 17.12 -13.09 8.94
C ASP A 129 17.33 -11.59 9.21
N THR A 130 18.31 -11.29 10.06
CA THR A 130 18.63 -9.91 10.45
C THR A 130 19.20 -9.08 9.30
N ALA A 131 19.84 -9.68 8.29
CA ALA A 131 20.32 -8.94 7.13
C ALA A 131 19.14 -8.47 6.28
N ILE A 132 18.16 -9.37 6.06
CA ILE A 132 16.92 -9.03 5.34
C ILE A 132 16.11 -7.99 6.11
N LEU A 133 15.90 -8.18 7.42
CA LEU A 133 15.08 -7.26 8.22
C LEU A 133 15.71 -5.87 8.38
N ASN A 134 17.02 -5.74 8.22
CA ASN A 134 17.74 -4.47 8.24
C ASN A 134 17.97 -3.87 6.84
N ALA A 135 17.45 -4.50 5.78
CA ALA A 135 17.54 -3.96 4.43
C ALA A 135 16.90 -2.56 4.36
N ALA A 136 17.54 -1.66 3.63
CA ALA A 136 17.05 -0.29 3.46
C ALA A 136 15.85 -0.25 2.50
N PHE A 137 15.12 0.86 2.51
CA PHE A 137 14.12 1.10 1.49
C PHE A 137 14.78 1.44 0.16
N ASP A 138 14.37 0.76 -0.91
CA ASP A 138 14.77 1.11 -2.27
C ASP A 138 13.91 2.26 -2.81
N TYR A 139 14.45 3.48 -2.76
CA TYR A 139 13.78 4.68 -3.25
C TYR A 139 13.71 4.78 -4.78
N LYS A 140 14.50 3.99 -5.51
CA LYS A 140 14.41 3.89 -6.96
C LYS A 140 13.34 2.89 -7.40
N MET A 141 12.89 2.03 -6.47
CA MET A 141 11.84 1.03 -6.70
C MET A 141 12.18 0.08 -7.86
N GLU A 142 13.43 -0.35 -7.91
CA GLU A 142 13.95 -1.27 -8.91
C GLU A 142 13.74 -2.73 -8.43
N ASP A 143 13.27 -3.60 -9.31
CA ASP A 143 13.21 -5.04 -9.02
C ASP A 143 14.52 -5.70 -9.48
N VAL A 144 15.42 -5.95 -8.53
CA VAL A 144 16.77 -6.48 -8.77
C VAL A 144 16.86 -7.92 -8.23
N PRO A 145 16.91 -8.95 -9.10
CA PRO A 145 17.04 -10.34 -8.67
C PRO A 145 18.28 -10.60 -7.81
N GLY A 146 18.11 -11.33 -6.71
CA GLY A 146 19.19 -11.68 -5.78
C GLY A 146 19.56 -10.58 -4.77
N ARG A 147 18.90 -9.41 -4.83
CA ARG A 147 19.16 -8.30 -3.91
C ARG A 147 18.67 -8.64 -2.50
N ARG A 148 19.46 -8.30 -1.48
CA ARG A 148 19.14 -8.59 -0.06
C ARG A 148 19.24 -7.39 0.87
N ASP A 149 19.85 -6.30 0.41
CA ASP A 149 20.23 -5.14 1.21
C ASP A 149 19.27 -3.95 1.03
N GLN A 150 18.46 -3.94 -0.03
CA GLN A 150 17.49 -2.88 -0.31
C GLN A 150 16.20 -3.45 -0.90
N PHE A 151 15.06 -2.93 -0.47
CA PHE A 151 13.78 -3.35 -1.00
C PHE A 151 12.74 -2.23 -0.98
N TYR A 152 11.85 -2.25 -1.96
CA TYR A 152 10.51 -1.68 -1.84
C TYR A 152 9.50 -2.83 -1.76
N CYS A 153 8.22 -2.53 -1.52
CA CYS A 153 7.22 -3.57 -1.23
C CYS A 153 7.13 -4.67 -2.28
N ILE A 154 7.13 -4.33 -3.58
CA ILE A 154 6.97 -5.32 -4.65
C ILE A 154 8.26 -6.08 -4.92
N GLY A 155 9.40 -5.39 -5.01
CA GLY A 155 10.71 -6.05 -5.19
C GLY A 155 11.00 -7.06 -4.08
N PHE A 156 10.58 -6.78 -2.85
CA PHE A 156 10.69 -7.70 -1.72
C PHE A 156 9.89 -8.99 -1.93
N LEU A 157 8.62 -8.86 -2.32
CA LEU A 157 7.76 -10.03 -2.57
C LEU A 157 8.24 -10.81 -3.79
N ASN A 158 8.68 -10.14 -4.86
CA ASN A 158 9.28 -10.82 -6.00
C ASN A 158 10.52 -11.63 -5.60
N GLU A 159 11.37 -11.09 -4.73
CA GLU A 159 12.58 -11.79 -4.27
C GLU A 159 12.28 -13.00 -3.36
N ILE A 160 11.24 -12.92 -2.52
CA ILE A 160 10.76 -14.08 -1.75
C ILE A 160 10.37 -15.22 -2.70
N TRP A 161 9.64 -14.92 -3.77
CA TRP A 161 9.21 -15.94 -4.73
C TRP A 161 10.39 -16.53 -5.49
N ARG A 162 11.34 -15.70 -5.93
CA ARG A 162 12.58 -16.19 -6.55
C ARG A 162 13.36 -17.11 -5.63
N SER A 163 13.43 -16.78 -4.34
CA SER A 163 14.09 -17.61 -3.32
C SER A 163 13.43 -18.98 -3.10
N CYS A 164 12.21 -19.16 -3.62
CA CYS A 164 11.45 -20.42 -3.56
C CYS A 164 11.45 -21.19 -4.90
N ASP A 165 12.26 -20.74 -5.87
CA ASP A 165 12.23 -21.18 -7.27
C ASP A 165 10.84 -21.01 -7.93
N LEU A 166 10.13 -19.95 -7.55
CA LEU A 166 8.84 -19.58 -8.12
C LEU A 166 8.98 -18.35 -9.03
N GLN A 167 8.13 -18.28 -10.05
CA GLN A 167 8.01 -17.07 -10.86
C GLN A 167 7.49 -15.90 -9.99
N PRO A 168 8.09 -14.70 -10.12
CA PRO A 168 7.64 -13.53 -9.38
C PRO A 168 6.15 -13.22 -9.61
N PRO A 169 5.39 -12.86 -8.56
CA PRO A 169 3.96 -12.57 -8.66
C PRO A 169 3.67 -11.31 -9.47
N PHE A 170 4.56 -10.32 -9.37
CA PHE A 170 4.38 -9.00 -9.97
C PHE A 170 5.33 -8.85 -11.16
N ALA A 171 4.83 -8.31 -12.26
CA ALA A 171 5.58 -8.05 -13.48
C ALA A 171 5.22 -6.66 -14.01
N LEU A 172 6.15 -6.02 -14.71
CA LEU A 172 5.88 -4.73 -15.33
C LEU A 172 4.78 -4.89 -16.38
N GLY A 173 3.74 -4.06 -16.30
CA GLY A 173 2.67 -4.02 -17.30
C GLY A 173 3.13 -3.43 -18.64
N GLU A 174 2.26 -3.50 -19.65
CA GLU A 174 2.48 -2.79 -20.92
C GLU A 174 2.62 -1.29 -20.68
N LYS A 175 3.51 -0.61 -21.41
CA LYS A 175 3.69 0.83 -21.23
C LYS A 175 2.39 1.57 -21.56
N ASN A 176 1.86 2.27 -20.57
CA ASN A 176 0.70 3.13 -20.72
C ASN A 176 1.09 4.45 -21.39
N GLU A 177 0.08 5.19 -21.87
CA GLU A 177 0.27 6.54 -22.39
C GLU A 177 1.02 7.44 -21.38
N PRO A 178 1.95 8.29 -21.85
CA PRO A 178 2.59 9.29 -21.02
C PRO A 178 1.53 10.19 -20.37
N SER A 179 1.72 10.52 -19.09
CA SER A 179 0.90 11.54 -18.43
C SER A 179 1.79 12.64 -17.85
N ILE A 180 1.26 13.86 -17.83
CA ILE A 180 1.94 14.99 -17.20
C ILE A 180 2.19 14.73 -15.71
N ILE A 181 1.30 13.95 -15.06
CA ILE A 181 1.45 13.54 -13.66
C ILE A 181 2.61 12.57 -13.47
N LYS A 182 2.76 11.57 -14.34
CA LYS A 182 3.92 10.66 -14.29
C LYS A 182 5.22 11.43 -14.51
N SER A 183 5.23 12.36 -15.46
CA SER A 183 6.39 13.23 -15.74
C SER A 183 6.73 14.09 -14.53
N PHE A 184 5.72 14.70 -13.89
CA PHE A 184 5.86 15.47 -12.66
C PHE A 184 6.41 14.61 -11.51
N VAL A 185 5.84 13.42 -11.29
CA VAL A 185 6.29 12.49 -10.24
C VAL A 185 7.75 12.09 -10.45
N LYS A 186 8.14 11.82 -11.69
CA LYS A 186 9.53 11.53 -12.05
C LYS A 186 10.46 12.72 -11.81
N GLN A 187 10.05 13.92 -12.18
CA GLN A 187 10.86 15.14 -12.03
C GLN A 187 11.04 15.58 -10.56
N GLU A 188 9.97 15.49 -9.76
CA GLU A 188 9.91 15.99 -8.39
C GLU A 188 10.31 14.93 -7.37
N PHE A 189 10.02 13.65 -7.61
CA PHE A 189 10.30 12.57 -6.65
C PHE A 189 11.33 11.55 -7.15
N GLY A 190 11.77 11.64 -8.41
CA GLY A 190 12.69 10.67 -9.00
C GLY A 190 12.05 9.30 -9.27
N ILE A 191 10.73 9.19 -9.15
CA ILE A 191 10.00 7.92 -9.29
C ILE A 191 9.46 7.80 -10.71
N ASP A 192 9.92 6.78 -11.43
CA ASP A 192 9.49 6.52 -12.80
C ASP A 192 8.33 5.51 -12.85
N LEU A 193 7.09 6.00 -12.69
CA LEU A 193 5.89 5.16 -12.63
C LEU A 193 5.66 4.29 -13.88
N ASP A 194 6.29 4.61 -15.01
CA ASP A 194 6.21 3.77 -16.22
C ASP A 194 7.10 2.53 -16.15
N ASN A 195 8.13 2.56 -15.30
CA ASN A 195 9.13 1.50 -15.14
C ASN A 195 9.12 0.85 -13.75
N VAL A 196 8.20 1.25 -12.86
CA VAL A 196 8.01 0.63 -11.54
C VAL A 196 6.94 -0.45 -11.63
N ILE A 197 7.27 -1.65 -11.12
CA ILE A 197 6.29 -2.72 -10.93
C ILE A 197 5.41 -2.37 -9.72
N THR A 198 4.10 -2.22 -9.94
CA THR A 198 3.13 -1.80 -8.91
C THR A 198 2.37 -2.98 -8.32
N SER A 199 1.77 -2.77 -7.14
CA SER A 199 0.92 -3.77 -6.47
C SER A 199 -0.24 -4.26 -7.33
N SER A 200 -0.79 -3.41 -8.20
CA SER A 200 -1.90 -3.79 -9.06
C SER A 200 -1.50 -4.72 -10.21
N SER A 201 -0.20 -4.86 -10.52
CA SER A 201 0.24 -5.71 -11.64
C SER A 201 -0.09 -7.19 -11.45
N ILE A 202 -0.20 -7.67 -10.21
CA ILE A 202 -0.57 -9.06 -9.94
C ILE A 202 -1.97 -9.40 -10.44
N LEU A 203 -2.86 -8.42 -10.59
CA LEU A 203 -4.21 -8.62 -11.10
C LEU A 203 -4.21 -9.03 -12.59
N GLN A 204 -3.10 -8.79 -13.29
CA GLN A 204 -2.89 -9.24 -14.67
C GLN A 204 -2.26 -10.64 -14.73
N ASN A 205 -1.85 -11.22 -13.58
CA ASN A 205 -1.25 -12.54 -13.52
C ASN A 205 -2.36 -13.62 -13.41
N PRO A 206 -2.61 -14.42 -14.46
CA PRO A 206 -3.70 -15.39 -14.46
C PRO A 206 -3.49 -16.56 -13.49
N GLU A 207 -2.28 -16.73 -12.96
CA GLU A 207 -1.99 -17.77 -11.98
C GLU A 207 -2.45 -17.41 -10.56
N PHE A 208 -2.84 -16.15 -10.34
CA PHE A 208 -3.38 -15.66 -9.07
C PHE A 208 -4.89 -15.49 -9.15
N SER A 209 -5.58 -16.03 -8.14
CA SER A 209 -7.02 -15.86 -7.96
C SER A 209 -7.29 -14.89 -6.83
N LEU A 210 -8.18 -13.91 -7.08
CA LEU A 210 -8.74 -13.06 -6.05
C LEU A 210 -9.68 -13.89 -5.16
N LEU A 211 -9.36 -13.99 -3.87
CA LEU A 211 -10.15 -14.78 -2.91
C LEU A 211 -11.21 -13.93 -2.21
N THR A 212 -10.85 -12.71 -1.83
CA THR A 212 -11.75 -11.79 -1.14
C THR A 212 -11.24 -10.36 -1.23
N GLU A 213 -12.17 -9.41 -1.15
CA GLU A 213 -11.90 -7.98 -1.00
C GLU A 213 -12.67 -7.45 0.20
N TRP A 214 -12.05 -6.52 0.91
CA TRP A 214 -12.65 -5.88 2.07
C TRP A 214 -12.31 -4.39 2.09
N HIS A 215 -13.31 -3.60 2.44
CA HIS A 215 -13.18 -2.17 2.67
C HIS A 215 -13.44 -1.88 4.14
N ASP A 216 -12.63 -1.01 4.74
CA ASP A 216 -12.80 -0.63 6.13
C ASP A 216 -14.03 0.28 6.28
N PRO A 217 -15.12 -0.18 6.92
CA PRO A 217 -16.33 0.61 7.06
C PRO A 217 -16.17 1.77 8.06
N SER A 218 -15.09 1.79 8.84
CA SER A 218 -14.80 2.88 9.77
C SER A 218 -14.26 4.14 9.09
N TRP A 219 -13.79 4.01 7.85
CA TRP A 219 -13.39 5.15 7.02
C TRP A 219 -14.65 5.87 6.55
N SER A 220 -14.85 7.10 7.03
CA SER A 220 -15.99 7.89 6.60
C SER A 220 -15.86 8.25 5.12
N SER A 221 -16.98 8.55 4.46
CA SER A 221 -16.96 9.11 3.11
C SER A 221 -16.09 10.38 3.04
N HIS A 222 -15.95 11.12 4.13
CA HIS A 222 -15.06 12.28 4.22
C HIS A 222 -13.57 11.88 4.19
N ASP A 223 -13.17 10.84 4.93
CA ASP A 223 -11.79 10.35 4.99
C ASP A 223 -11.32 9.78 3.65
N GLN A 224 -12.24 9.18 2.90
CA GLN A 224 -11.97 8.68 1.54
C GLN A 224 -11.91 9.81 0.53
N PHE A 225 -12.84 10.77 0.63
CA PHE A 225 -12.94 11.89 -0.30
C PHE A 225 -11.72 12.82 -0.24
N LEU A 226 -11.17 13.06 0.95
CA LEU A 226 -10.12 14.07 1.12
C LEU A 226 -8.84 13.77 0.29
N PRO A 227 -8.20 12.59 0.38
CA PRO A 227 -7.03 12.27 -0.45
C PRO A 227 -7.32 12.39 -1.95
N GLU A 228 -8.52 12.01 -2.40
CA GLU A 228 -8.91 12.08 -3.80
C GLU A 228 -9.07 13.52 -4.30
N GLN A 229 -9.68 14.39 -3.49
CA GLN A 229 -9.85 15.80 -3.83
C GLN A 229 -8.54 16.55 -3.82
N VAL A 230 -7.65 16.21 -2.88
CA VAL A 230 -6.30 16.78 -2.86
C VAL A 230 -5.52 16.32 -4.08
N LEU A 231 -5.59 15.02 -4.44
CA LEU A 231 -4.96 14.54 -5.65
C LEU A 231 -5.53 15.25 -6.89
N ALA A 232 -6.85 15.38 -7.00
CA ALA A 232 -7.49 16.09 -8.10
C ALA A 232 -7.03 17.56 -8.20
N ALA A 233 -6.86 18.22 -7.06
CA ALA A 233 -6.28 19.56 -7.03
C ALA A 233 -4.84 19.56 -7.55
N ILE A 234 -3.97 18.67 -7.03
CA ILE A 234 -2.59 18.54 -7.51
C ILE A 234 -2.54 18.30 -9.01
N VAL A 235 -3.39 17.41 -9.52
CA VAL A 235 -3.48 17.09 -10.95
C VAL A 235 -3.83 18.34 -11.77
N SER A 236 -4.87 19.08 -11.39
CA SER A 236 -5.26 20.34 -12.03
C SER A 236 -4.11 21.35 -12.07
N TYR A 237 -3.38 21.51 -10.95
CA TYR A 237 -2.23 22.42 -10.90
C TYR A 237 -1.10 21.98 -11.85
N VAL A 238 -0.79 20.69 -11.89
CA VAL A 238 0.25 20.18 -12.79
C VAL A 238 -0.17 20.33 -14.26
N GLU A 239 -1.42 20.06 -14.59
CA GLU A 239 -2.00 20.24 -15.93
C GLU A 239 -2.00 21.71 -16.38
N GLU A 240 -2.20 22.64 -15.46
CA GLU A 240 -2.07 24.09 -15.69
C GLU A 240 -0.62 24.57 -15.80
N GLY A 241 0.36 23.67 -15.66
CA GLY A 241 1.80 23.95 -15.85
C GLY A 241 2.56 24.36 -14.59
N TYR A 242 1.98 24.21 -13.40
CA TYR A 242 2.68 24.46 -12.15
C TYR A 242 3.60 23.29 -11.78
N SER A 243 4.90 23.54 -11.56
CA SER A 243 5.87 22.56 -11.07
C SER A 243 6.35 22.88 -9.64
N GLY A 244 6.79 21.85 -8.90
CA GLY A 244 7.19 21.95 -7.50
C GLY A 244 8.52 22.69 -7.32
N ARG A 245 9.42 22.58 -8.30
CA ARG A 245 10.65 23.38 -8.39
C ARG A 245 10.34 24.87 -8.59
N GLY A 246 10.25 25.58 -7.47
CA GLY A 246 9.98 27.02 -7.44
C GLY A 246 8.69 27.42 -6.73
N MET A 247 8.04 26.52 -5.97
CA MET A 247 6.95 26.93 -5.08
C MET A 247 7.47 27.80 -3.94
N GLY A 248 7.58 29.10 -4.21
CA GLY A 248 7.81 30.11 -3.20
C GLY A 248 6.63 30.20 -2.22
N PRO A 249 6.78 30.97 -1.13
CA PRO A 249 5.74 31.16 -0.11
C PRO A 249 4.36 31.54 -0.67
N LEU A 250 4.35 32.22 -1.83
CA LEU A 250 3.16 32.66 -2.55
C LEU A 250 2.40 31.51 -3.22
N GLN A 251 3.07 30.55 -3.89
CA GLN A 251 2.38 29.41 -4.51
C GLN A 251 1.85 28.45 -3.44
N GLY A 252 2.61 28.22 -2.36
CA GLY A 252 2.12 27.49 -1.19
C GLY A 252 0.98 28.21 -0.46
N TRP A 253 0.90 29.54 -0.56
CA TRP A 253 -0.25 30.31 -0.09
C TRP A 253 -1.45 30.19 -1.05
N ILE A 254 -1.24 30.28 -2.37
CA ILE A 254 -2.30 30.12 -3.38
C ILE A 254 -2.95 28.74 -3.26
N MET A 255 -2.17 27.68 -3.11
CA MET A 255 -2.70 26.33 -2.93
C MET A 255 -3.46 26.18 -1.60
N ARG A 256 -2.98 26.81 -0.53
CA ARG A 256 -3.73 26.93 0.75
C ARG A 256 -5.05 27.68 0.55
N THR A 257 -5.06 28.74 -0.23
CA THR A 257 -6.25 29.58 -0.50
C THR A 257 -7.24 28.85 -1.39
N ALA A 258 -6.79 28.15 -2.43
CA ALA A 258 -7.63 27.33 -3.31
C ALA A 258 -8.26 26.15 -2.56
N LEU A 259 -7.48 25.45 -1.73
CA LEU A 259 -7.99 24.40 -0.86
C LEU A 259 -8.99 24.95 0.18
N ARG A 260 -8.72 26.13 0.76
CA ARG A 260 -9.66 26.82 1.66
C ARG A 260 -10.96 27.25 0.98
N TRP A 261 -10.88 27.81 -0.23
CA TRP A 261 -12.04 28.24 -1.02
C TRP A 261 -12.93 27.07 -1.41
N LYS A 262 -12.35 25.89 -1.67
CA LYS A 262 -13.11 24.65 -1.90
C LYS A 262 -13.57 23.94 -0.62
N GLY A 263 -13.36 24.54 0.56
CA GLY A 263 -13.85 24.01 1.85
C GLY A 263 -12.86 23.13 2.63
N TYR A 264 -11.67 22.86 2.10
CA TYR A 264 -10.64 21.98 2.68
C TYR A 264 -9.63 22.73 3.57
N GLY A 265 -10.08 23.77 4.25
CA GLY A 265 -9.19 24.71 4.95
C GLY A 265 -8.42 24.13 6.14
N LYS A 266 -8.96 23.07 6.77
CA LYS A 266 -8.29 22.32 7.84
C LYS A 266 -7.25 21.35 7.28
N ASP A 267 -7.47 20.84 6.08
CA ASP A 267 -6.62 19.84 5.42
C ASP A 267 -5.49 20.46 4.62
N ALA A 268 -5.63 21.72 4.21
CA ALA A 268 -4.57 22.47 3.53
C ALA A 268 -3.25 22.50 4.32
N ALA A 269 -3.29 22.49 5.66
CA ALA A 269 -2.10 22.37 6.50
C ALA A 269 -1.50 20.95 6.48
N TYR A 270 -2.35 19.93 6.41
CA TYR A 270 -1.93 18.52 6.28
C TYR A 270 -1.34 18.23 4.91
N VAL A 271 -1.95 18.74 3.83
CA VAL A 271 -1.41 18.67 2.47
C VAL A 271 -0.08 19.38 2.37
N LEU A 272 0.05 20.59 2.92
CA LEU A 272 1.32 21.31 2.96
C LEU A 272 2.36 20.57 3.80
N HIS A 273 1.96 19.94 4.90
CA HIS A 273 2.83 19.09 5.71
C HIS A 273 3.31 17.86 4.92
N MET A 274 2.42 17.17 4.19
CA MET A 274 2.80 16.03 3.34
C MET A 274 3.67 16.45 2.16
N MET A 275 3.42 17.60 1.54
CA MET A 275 4.28 18.15 0.49
C MET A 275 5.64 18.58 1.05
N ASN A 276 5.68 19.15 2.26
CA ASN A 276 6.94 19.46 2.95
C ASN A 276 7.69 18.19 3.38
N GLN A 277 6.99 17.12 3.77
CA GLN A 277 7.59 15.81 4.03
C GLN A 277 8.12 15.18 2.75
N ALA A 278 7.40 15.29 1.63
CA ALA A 278 7.85 14.81 0.33
C ALA A 278 9.03 15.63 -0.23
N SER A 279 9.07 16.93 0.05
CA SER A 279 10.22 17.80 -0.27
C SER A 279 11.42 17.54 0.65
N ALA A 280 11.20 17.32 1.96
CA ALA A 280 12.25 16.91 2.89
C ALA A 280 12.79 15.51 2.57
N PHE A 281 11.92 14.62 2.05
CA PHE A 281 12.29 13.34 1.47
C PHE A 281 13.18 13.52 0.24
N HIS A 282 12.79 14.37 -0.71
CA HIS A 282 13.62 14.68 -1.88
C HIS A 282 15.02 15.18 -1.48
N LYS A 283 15.08 16.13 -0.54
CA LYS A 283 16.33 16.69 -0.01
C LYS A 283 17.23 15.62 0.62
N LYS A 284 16.64 14.68 1.35
CA LYS A 284 17.37 13.62 2.05
C LYS A 284 17.90 12.53 1.11
N VAL A 285 17.20 12.27 0.00
CA VAL A 285 17.52 11.20 -0.96
C VAL A 285 18.46 11.69 -2.08
N PHE A 286 18.36 12.95 -2.51
CA PHE A 286 19.01 13.41 -3.74
C PHE A 286 19.96 14.61 -3.59
N GLU A 287 20.05 15.26 -2.42
CA GLU A 287 21.04 16.33 -2.16
C GLU A 287 22.26 15.86 -1.32
N ARG A 288 22.69 14.61 -1.51
CA ARG A 288 24.01 14.10 -1.08
C ARG A 288 24.84 13.73 -2.30
#